data_AF-A0AAE1RHN7-F1
#
_entry.id   AF-A0AAE1RHN7-F1
#
_cell.length_a   1.000
_cell.length_b   1.000
_cell.length_c   1.000
_cell.angle_alpha   90.00
_cell.angle_beta   90.00
_cell.angle_gamma   90.00
#
_symmetry.space_group_name_H-M   'P 1'
#
loop_
_entity.id
_entity.type
_entity.pdbx_description
1 polymer ?
#
loop_
_entity_poly.entity_id
_entity_poly.type
_entity_poly.pdbx_seq_one_letter_code
_entity_poly.pdbx_strand_id
1 'polypeptide(L)'
;MAPFGPRHTLEDTINAMGAKSTTLTGLSGTGDVMLTCFVSLSRNRTVGVRLGSGEKLDDLLSSMNQVAEGVATAGAVIALAQKYKVKMPVLTAVARIIDNNCF
;
A
#
# COMPACT_ATOMS: atom_id res chain seq x y z
N MET A 1 -11.41 -28.76 -6.69
CA MET A 1 -11.28 -27.75 -7.76
C MET A 1 -11.35 -26.37 -7.10
N ALA A 2 -10.20 -25.82 -6.66
CA ALA A 2 -10.13 -24.43 -6.18
C ALA A 2 -9.67 -23.58 -7.37
N PRO A 3 -10.50 -22.67 -7.91
CA PRO A 3 -10.28 -22.14 -9.26
C PRO A 3 -9.23 -21.02 -9.37
N PHE A 4 -8.50 -20.70 -8.30
CA PHE A 4 -7.50 -19.63 -8.34
C PHE A 4 -6.28 -20.03 -7.51
N GLY A 5 -5.08 -19.94 -8.09
CA GLY A 5 -3.81 -20.06 -7.36
C GLY A 5 -3.69 -19.02 -6.23
N PRO A 6 -2.60 -19.05 -5.42
CA PRO A 6 -2.42 -18.10 -4.32
C PRO A 6 -2.52 -16.69 -4.87
N ARG A 7 -3.47 -15.91 -4.34
CA ARG A 7 -3.94 -14.70 -4.97
C ARG A 7 -2.99 -13.51 -4.77
N HIS A 8 -1.83 -13.62 -4.15
CA HIS A 8 -0.83 -12.54 -4.02
C HIS A 8 -1.45 -11.17 -3.60
N THR A 9 -2.50 -11.22 -2.79
CA THR A 9 -3.32 -10.07 -2.40
C THR A 9 -3.15 -9.76 -0.92
N LEU A 10 -3.68 -8.60 -0.51
CA LEU A 10 -3.84 -8.23 0.89
C LEU A 10 -4.64 -9.28 1.69
N GLU A 11 -5.61 -9.93 1.05
CA GLU A 11 -6.41 -11.01 1.66
C GLU A 11 -5.55 -12.20 2.07
N ASP A 12 -4.60 -12.63 1.24
CA ASP A 12 -3.68 -13.72 1.58
C ASP A 12 -2.81 -13.37 2.79
N THR A 13 -2.38 -12.11 2.89
CA THR A 13 -1.54 -11.61 3.99
C THR A 13 -2.29 -11.63 5.30
N ILE A 14 -3.53 -11.13 5.33
CA ILE A 14 -4.32 -11.10 6.57
C ILE A 14 -4.78 -12.50 7.00
N ASN A 15 -5.05 -13.39 6.05
CA ASN A 15 -5.41 -14.78 6.35
C ASN A 15 -4.21 -15.54 6.94
N ALA A 16 -2.99 -15.29 6.42
CA ALA A 16 -1.76 -15.84 7.00
C ALA A 16 -1.49 -15.31 8.43
N MET A 17 -2.02 -14.13 8.78
CA MET A 17 -2.01 -13.58 10.14
C MET A 17 -3.14 -14.12 11.05
N GLY A 18 -4.05 -14.95 10.52
CA GLY A 18 -5.19 -15.49 11.26
C GLY A 18 -6.41 -14.56 11.31
N ALA A 19 -6.45 -13.51 10.48
CA ALA A 19 -7.63 -12.66 10.36
C ALA A 19 -8.73 -13.36 9.53
N LYS A 20 -9.96 -12.85 9.64
CA LYS A 20 -11.10 -13.30 8.82
C LYS A 20 -11.17 -12.45 7.55
N SER A 21 -11.32 -13.07 6.37
CA SER A 21 -11.52 -12.34 5.10
C SER A 21 -12.65 -11.31 5.16
N THR A 22 -13.70 -11.55 5.96
CA THR A 22 -14.83 -10.62 6.14
C THR A 22 -14.42 -9.28 6.77
N THR A 23 -13.27 -9.22 7.46
CA THR A 23 -12.70 -7.97 7.97
C THR A 23 -12.22 -7.04 6.85
N LEU A 24 -11.85 -7.57 5.68
CA LEU A 24 -11.50 -6.75 4.51
C LEU A 24 -12.73 -6.22 3.77
N THR A 25 -13.83 -6.95 3.75
CA THR A 25 -15.02 -6.56 2.98
C THR A 25 -15.87 -5.49 3.66
N GLY A 26 -15.57 -5.16 4.92
CA GLY A 26 -16.27 -4.13 5.69
C GLY A 26 -15.80 -2.70 5.40
N LEU A 27 -16.39 -1.73 6.11
CA LEU A 27 -16.07 -0.30 5.96
C LEU A 27 -14.58 0.00 6.25
N SER A 28 -13.99 -0.69 7.21
CA SER A 28 -12.57 -0.53 7.58
C SER A 28 -11.58 -1.12 6.58
N GLY A 29 -12.04 -1.94 5.62
CA GLY A 29 -11.20 -2.52 4.57
C GLY A 29 -11.47 -1.85 3.23
N THR A 30 -12.42 -2.39 2.47
CA THR A 30 -12.78 -1.86 1.14
C THR A 30 -13.25 -0.41 1.21
N GLY A 31 -14.05 -0.06 2.23
CA GLY A 31 -14.57 1.31 2.37
C GLY A 31 -13.46 2.35 2.53
N ASP A 32 -12.52 2.09 3.44
CA ASP A 32 -11.37 2.95 3.72
C ASP A 32 -10.41 3.06 2.53
N VAL A 33 -10.15 1.94 1.84
CA VAL A 33 -9.34 1.92 0.61
C VAL A 33 -9.97 2.79 -0.47
N MET A 34 -11.28 2.65 -0.71
CA MET A 34 -11.96 3.45 -1.73
C MET A 34 -11.93 4.94 -1.37
N LEU A 35 -12.21 5.29 -0.11
CA LEU A 35 -12.16 6.68 0.35
C LEU A 35 -10.76 7.28 0.18
N THR A 36 -9.72 6.54 0.58
CA THR A 36 -8.33 7.00 0.55
C THR A 36 -7.76 7.05 -0.87
N CYS A 37 -8.17 6.15 -1.78
CA CYS A 37 -7.66 6.13 -3.16
C CYS A 37 -8.38 7.13 -4.08
N PHE A 38 -9.68 7.37 -3.88
CA PHE A 38 -10.49 8.14 -4.83
C PHE A 38 -10.73 9.59 -4.42
N VAL A 39 -10.62 9.94 -3.14
CA VAL A 39 -10.83 11.33 -2.70
C VAL A 39 -9.55 12.15 -2.83
N SER A 40 -9.67 13.32 -3.45
CA SER A 40 -8.57 14.27 -3.70
C SER A 40 -7.92 14.83 -2.43
N LEU A 41 -8.61 14.78 -1.28
CA LEU A 41 -8.08 15.17 0.03
C LEU A 41 -7.10 14.13 0.63
N SER A 42 -6.96 12.97 0.01
CA SER A 42 -6.02 11.95 0.47
C SER A 42 -4.56 12.37 0.27
N ARG A 43 -3.85 12.54 1.38
CA ARG A 43 -2.40 12.82 1.41
C ARG A 43 -1.59 11.78 0.64
N ASN A 44 -1.92 10.50 0.78
CA ASN A 44 -1.25 9.41 0.06
C ASN A 44 -1.48 9.50 -1.45
N ARG A 45 -2.71 9.85 -1.87
CA ARG A 45 -3.02 10.07 -3.29
C ARG A 45 -2.23 11.25 -3.84
N THR A 46 -2.17 12.37 -3.11
CA THR A 46 -1.40 13.55 -3.49
C THR A 46 0.08 13.23 -3.66
N VAL A 47 0.68 12.47 -2.73
CA VAL A 47 2.06 11.98 -2.88
C VAL A 47 2.23 11.17 -4.15
N GLY A 48 1.36 10.18 -4.38
CA GLY A 48 1.45 9.32 -5.56
C GLY A 48 1.33 10.07 -6.89
N VAL A 49 0.44 11.06 -6.98
CA VAL A 49 0.27 11.90 -8.18
C VAL A 49 1.51 12.76 -8.44
N ARG A 50 2.04 13.41 -7.41
CA ARG A 50 3.22 14.27 -7.52
C ARG A 50 4.49 13.49 -7.86
N LEU A 51 4.70 12.33 -7.21
CA LEU A 51 5.77 11.38 -7.56
C LEU A 51 5.64 10.92 -9.02
N GLY A 52 4.43 10.54 -9.45
CA GLY A 52 4.18 10.14 -10.84
C GLY A 52 4.35 11.26 -11.87
N SER A 53 4.34 12.52 -11.41
CA SER A 53 4.61 13.72 -12.23
C SER A 53 6.10 14.05 -12.31
N GLY A 54 6.97 13.28 -11.64
CA GLY A 54 8.42 13.45 -11.67
C GLY A 54 9.02 14.27 -10.53
N GLU A 55 8.22 14.67 -9.54
CA GLU A 55 8.75 15.35 -8.36
C GLU A 55 9.57 14.40 -7.48
N LYS A 56 10.66 14.90 -6.87
CA LYS A 56 11.44 14.12 -5.91
C LYS A 56 10.70 13.97 -4.59
N LEU A 57 10.79 12.79 -3.99
CA LEU A 57 10.10 12.49 -2.73
C LEU A 57 10.50 13.44 -1.60
N ASP A 58 11.79 13.76 -1.47
CA ASP A 58 12.27 14.64 -0.39
C ASP A 58 11.73 16.08 -0.50
N ASP A 59 11.69 16.62 -1.71
CA ASP A 59 11.15 17.95 -2.00
C ASP A 59 9.64 17.99 -1.72
N LEU A 60 8.95 16.93 -2.14
CA LEU A 60 7.52 16.74 -1.92
C LEU A 60 7.21 16.70 -0.41
N LEU A 61 7.87 15.84 0.35
CA LEU A 61 7.65 15.69 1.79
C LEU A 61 7.98 16.97 2.55
N SER A 62 9.05 17.66 2.16
CA SER A 62 9.43 18.96 2.75
C SER A 62 8.40 20.06 2.50
N SER A 63 7.63 19.97 1.41
CA SER A 63 6.57 20.93 1.06
C SER A 63 5.22 20.64 1.73
N MET A 64 5.06 19.48 2.37
CA MET A 64 3.79 19.06 2.97
C MET A 64 3.74 19.40 4.47
N ASN A 65 2.65 20.02 4.91
CA ASN A 65 2.34 20.23 6.32
C ASN A 65 1.67 19.01 6.99
N GLN A 66 1.53 17.90 6.27
CA GLN A 66 0.82 16.71 6.72
C GLN A 66 1.60 15.46 6.34
N VAL A 67 1.55 14.44 7.20
CA VAL A 67 2.22 13.16 6.98
C VAL A 67 1.41 12.31 6.00
N ALA A 68 2.08 11.78 4.98
CA ALA A 68 1.55 10.71 4.14
C ALA A 68 1.96 9.36 4.74
N GLU A 69 1.07 8.77 5.55
CA GLU A 69 1.32 7.54 6.30
C GLU A 69 1.80 6.37 5.43
N GLY A 70 1.37 6.32 4.16
CA GLY A 70 1.77 5.28 3.21
C GLY A 70 3.27 5.29 2.92
N VAL A 71 3.93 6.45 2.98
CA VAL A 71 5.38 6.57 2.80
C VAL A 71 6.13 5.87 3.95
N ALA A 72 5.74 6.15 5.19
CA ALA A 72 6.35 5.52 6.36
C ALA A 72 5.97 4.03 6.52
N THR A 73 4.78 3.64 6.04
CA THR A 73 4.21 2.30 6.29
C THR A 73 4.57 1.28 5.21
N ALA A 74 4.95 1.73 3.99
CA ALA A 74 5.24 0.85 2.86
C ALA A 74 6.27 -0.24 3.20
N GLY A 75 7.42 0.13 3.78
CA GLY A 75 8.47 -0.81 4.17
C GLY A 75 8.00 -1.85 5.20
N ALA A 76 7.22 -1.43 6.20
CA ALA A 76 6.67 -2.32 7.22
C ALA A 76 5.73 -3.38 6.63
N VAL A 77 4.89 -3.00 5.67
CA VAL A 77 3.98 -3.94 4.99
C VAL A 77 4.75 -4.95 4.15
N ILE A 78 5.83 -4.54 3.48
CA ILE A 78 6.70 -5.47 2.74
C ILE A 78 7.42 -6.44 3.66
N ALA A 79 7.94 -5.98 4.79
CA ALA A 79 8.56 -6.85 5.79
C ALA A 79 7.54 -7.88 6.33
N LEU A 80 6.29 -7.48 6.53
CA LEU A 80 5.21 -8.37 6.95
C LEU A 80 4.87 -9.41 5.87
N ALA A 81 4.72 -8.98 4.62
CA ALA A 81 4.48 -9.89 3.49
C ALA A 81 5.59 -10.94 3.34
N GLN A 82 6.85 -10.53 3.50
CA GLN A 82 8.02 -11.43 3.49
C GLN A 82 7.98 -12.43 4.65
N LYS A 83 7.66 -11.96 5.87
CA LYS A 83 7.52 -12.83 7.06
C LYS A 83 6.51 -13.95 6.85
N TYR A 84 5.38 -13.65 6.20
CA TYR A 84 4.32 -14.62 5.91
C TYR A 84 4.47 -15.31 4.55
N LYS A 85 5.57 -15.06 3.82
CA LYS A 85 5.86 -15.63 2.49
C LYS A 85 4.74 -15.36 1.47
N VAL A 86 4.08 -14.22 1.58
CA VAL A 86 3.05 -13.76 0.64
C VAL A 86 3.68 -12.78 -0.35
N LYS A 87 3.44 -12.98 -1.64
CA LYS A 87 3.87 -12.00 -2.65
C LYS A 87 2.85 -10.85 -2.71
N MET A 88 3.33 -9.61 -2.73
CA MET A 88 2.50 -8.41 -2.89
C MET A 88 3.11 -7.49 -3.97
N PRO A 89 3.07 -7.88 -5.26
CA PRO A 89 3.88 -7.25 -6.31
C PRO A 89 3.64 -5.75 -6.46
N VAL A 90 2.39 -5.30 -6.35
CA VAL A 90 2.04 -3.87 -6.43
C VAL A 90 2.63 -3.08 -5.27
N LEU A 91 2.46 -3.55 -4.03
CA LEU A 91 3.03 -2.88 -2.87
C LEU A 91 4.56 -2.91 -2.89
N THR A 92 5.16 -3.99 -3.38
CA THR A 92 6.62 -4.07 -3.55
C THR A 92 7.12 -3.02 -4.52
N ALA A 93 6.42 -2.82 -5.65
CA ALA A 93 6.77 -1.77 -6.60
C ALA A 93 6.62 -0.37 -5.98
N VAL A 94 5.52 -0.12 -5.25
CA VAL A 94 5.31 1.15 -4.55
C VAL A 94 6.40 1.42 -3.51
N ALA A 95 6.76 0.43 -2.68
CA ALA A 95 7.83 0.56 -1.70
C ALA A 95 9.18 0.85 -2.35
N ARG A 96 9.52 0.19 -3.47
CA ARG A 96 10.76 0.47 -4.21
C ARG A 96 10.81 1.88 -4.78
N ILE A 97 9.70 2.39 -5.28
CA ILE A 97 9.59 3.78 -5.76
C ILE A 97 9.84 4.75 -4.61
N ILE A 98 9.22 4.49 -3.44
CA ILE A 98 9.39 5.32 -2.24
C ILE A 98 10.83 5.29 -1.72
N ASP A 99 11.45 4.11 -1.69
CA ASP A 99 12.83 3.92 -1.22
C ASP A 99 13.89 4.42 -2.23
N ASN A 100 13.49 5.05 -3.34
CA ASN A 100 14.35 5.43 -4.47
C ASN A 100 15.21 4.27 -5.01
N ASN A 101 14.74 3.02 -4.87
CA ASN A 101 15.48 1.81 -5.21
C ASN A 101 14.93 1.15 -6.49
N CYS A 102 14.75 1.96 -7.53
CA CYS A 102 14.30 1.51 -8.85
C CYS A 102 15.51 1.22 -9.76
N PHE A 103 16.13 0.04 -9.61
CA PHE A 103 17.07 -0.55 -10.58
C PHE A 103 16.92 -2.08 -10.60
#